data_AF-A0A970MWQ1-F1
#
_entry.id   AF-A0A970MWQ1-F1
#
_cell.length_a   1.000
_cell.length_b   1.000
_cell.length_c   1.000
_cell.angle_alpha   90.00
_cell.angle_beta   90.00
_cell.angle_gamma   90.00
#
_symmetry.space_group_name_H-M   'P 1'
#
loop_
_entity.id
_entity.type
_entity.pdbx_description
1 polymer ?
#
loop_
_entity_poly.entity_id
_entity_poly.type
_entity_poly.pdbx_seq_one_letter_code
_entity_poly.pdbx_strand_id
1 'polypeptide(L)'
;MAGLKRRIRTEGWAKEVTEADEEQRSFIFRLSNNNKLWVATLILLLAASAFFIHQVKQQGSQKNQSQYVPPAQLAFGSYDDEPHFKLAADLMTRYQQVLDAHYGEGKLILVVPGDLSADNIEHLSLQAAQLNLARFKNRVVVEVYQRSAVTKSDRLVAVTKWVEDRHGFMVKHLRPDK
;
A
#
# COMPACT_ATOMS: atom_id res chain seq x y z
N MET A 1 44.48 -1.94 -63.75
CA MET A 1 44.32 -1.16 -62.52
C MET A 1 44.96 -1.95 -61.38
N ALA A 2 46.10 -1.50 -60.90
CA ALA A 2 46.92 -2.21 -59.91
C ALA A 2 46.35 -2.01 -58.49
N GLY A 3 45.97 -3.12 -57.84
CA GLY A 3 45.51 -3.12 -56.45
C GLY A 3 46.69 -2.93 -55.49
N LEU A 4 46.72 -1.78 -54.81
CA LEU A 4 47.76 -1.45 -53.83
C LEU A 4 47.56 -2.31 -52.56
N LYS A 5 48.32 -3.40 -52.41
CA LYS A 5 48.34 -4.19 -51.16
C LYS A 5 49.02 -3.37 -50.05
N ARG A 6 48.25 -2.96 -49.03
CA ARG A 6 48.78 -2.28 -47.84
C ARG A 6 49.60 -3.25 -47.00
N ARG A 7 50.80 -2.82 -46.60
CA ARG A 7 51.69 -3.54 -45.68
C ARG A 7 51.84 -2.71 -44.41
N ILE A 8 51.66 -3.31 -43.24
CA ILE A 8 51.91 -2.66 -41.95
C ILE A 8 53.26 -3.15 -41.43
N ARG A 9 54.19 -2.24 -41.14
CA ARG A 9 55.46 -2.56 -40.50
C ARG A 9 55.21 -2.85 -39.03
N THR A 10 55.43 -4.08 -38.64
CA THR A 10 55.73 -4.45 -37.25
C THR A 10 57.09 -5.12 -37.24
N GLU A 11 57.79 -4.94 -36.12
CA GLU A 11 59.22 -5.13 -35.93
C GLU A 11 59.81 -6.33 -36.69
N GLY A 12 60.73 -6.02 -37.61
CA GLY A 12 61.71 -6.97 -38.15
C GLY A 12 61.27 -7.89 -39.29
N TRP A 13 60.00 -8.25 -39.46
CA TRP A 13 59.58 -9.18 -40.53
C TRP A 13 58.22 -8.80 -41.12
N ALA A 14 58.16 -8.62 -42.44
CA ALA A 14 56.92 -8.35 -43.16
C ALA A 14 56.09 -9.64 -43.26
N LYS A 15 55.14 -9.83 -42.34
CA LYS A 15 54.18 -10.92 -42.40
C LYS A 15 53.12 -10.58 -43.45
N GLU A 16 52.93 -11.45 -44.44
CA GLU A 16 51.82 -11.33 -45.39
C GLU A 16 50.51 -11.51 -44.63
N VAL A 17 49.66 -10.48 -44.62
CA VAL A 17 48.31 -10.58 -44.08
C VAL A 17 47.47 -11.24 -45.16
N THR A 18 47.13 -12.51 -44.97
CA THR A 18 46.17 -13.22 -45.82
C THR A 18 44.77 -12.68 -45.55
N GLU A 19 43.94 -12.55 -46.58
CA GLU A 19 42.56 -11.98 -46.49
C GLU A 19 41.71 -12.64 -45.38
N ALA A 20 41.95 -13.93 -45.10
CA ALA A 20 41.34 -14.66 -44.00
C ALA A 20 41.59 -14.05 -42.60
N ASP A 21 42.78 -13.46 -42.36
CA ASP A 21 43.13 -12.84 -41.07
C ASP A 21 42.44 -11.48 -40.89
N GLU A 22 42.15 -10.75 -41.98
CA GLU A 22 41.39 -9.50 -41.93
C GLU A 22 39.90 -9.77 -41.65
N GLU A 23 39.33 -10.78 -42.29
CA GLU A 23 37.93 -11.17 -42.05
C GLU A 23 37.71 -11.62 -40.60
N GLN A 24 38.61 -12.44 -40.06
CA GLN A 24 38.52 -12.95 -38.69
C GLN A 24 38.64 -11.82 -37.64
N ARG A 25 39.55 -10.85 -37.87
CA ARG A 25 39.64 -9.65 -37.02
C ARG A 25 38.39 -8.78 -37.11
N SER A 26 37.81 -8.62 -38.30
CA SER A 26 36.57 -7.86 -38.48
C SER A 26 35.38 -8.51 -37.75
N PHE A 27 35.31 -9.84 -37.74
CA PHE A 27 34.25 -10.60 -37.07
C PHE A 27 34.39 -10.54 -35.54
N ILE A 28 35.61 -10.72 -35.02
CA ILE A 28 35.90 -10.58 -33.58
C ILE A 28 35.64 -9.15 -33.10
N PHE A 29 35.97 -8.14 -33.91
CA PHE A 29 35.69 -6.74 -33.59
C PHE A 29 34.18 -6.44 -33.57
N ARG A 30 33.40 -7.03 -34.49
CA ARG A 30 31.93 -6.95 -34.51
C ARG A 30 31.30 -7.68 -33.33
N LEU A 31 31.78 -8.86 -32.96
CA LEU A 31 31.35 -9.61 -31.77
C LEU A 31 31.64 -8.84 -30.48
N SER A 32 32.85 -8.28 -30.34
CA SER A 32 33.23 -7.42 -29.22
C SER A 32 32.32 -6.19 -29.10
N ASN A 33 32.00 -5.53 -30.22
CA ASN A 33 31.14 -4.35 -30.20
C ASN A 33 29.68 -4.70 -29.90
N ASN A 34 29.15 -5.81 -30.42
CA ASN A 34 27.82 -6.29 -30.04
C ASN A 34 27.77 -6.61 -28.54
N ASN A 35 28.79 -7.28 -28.00
CA ASN A 35 28.81 -7.62 -26.59
C ASN A 35 28.88 -6.37 -25.69
N LYS A 36 29.66 -5.35 -26.09
CA LYS A 36 29.68 -4.06 -25.39
C LYS A 36 28.32 -3.36 -25.42
N LEU A 37 27.59 -3.46 -26.54
CA LEU A 37 26.26 -2.88 -26.68
C LEU A 37 25.25 -3.56 -25.75
N TRP A 38 25.29 -4.89 -25.67
CA TRP A 38 24.48 -5.67 -24.73
C TRP A 38 24.80 -5.37 -23.27
N VAL A 39 26.09 -5.27 -22.92
CA VAL A 39 26.53 -4.91 -21.56
C VAL A 39 26.09 -3.50 -21.19
N ALA A 40 26.25 -2.52 -22.10
CA ALA A 40 25.79 -1.14 -21.87
C ALA A 40 24.27 -1.07 -21.68
N THR A 41 23.52 -1.85 -22.44
CA THR A 41 22.06 -1.92 -22.34
C THR A 41 21.63 -2.54 -21.00
N LEU A 42 22.32 -3.60 -20.56
CA LEU A 42 22.06 -4.24 -19.27
C LEU A 42 22.31 -3.29 -18.09
N ILE A 43 23.40 -2.52 -18.14
CA ILE A 43 23.72 -1.51 -17.11
C ILE A 43 22.63 -0.43 -17.06
N LEU A 44 22.16 0.02 -18.22
CA LEU A 44 21.12 1.05 -18.30
C LEU A 44 19.77 0.53 -17.76
N LEU A 45 19.45 -0.75 -18.00
CA LEU A 45 18.27 -1.42 -17.45
C LEU A 45 18.35 -1.58 -15.92
N LEU A 46 19.54 -1.89 -15.38
CA LEU A 46 19.80 -1.95 -13.93
C LEU A 46 19.68 -0.57 -13.28
N ALA A 47 20.22 0.48 -13.92
CA ALA A 47 20.08 1.84 -13.43
C ALA A 47 18.62 2.32 -13.47
N ALA A 48 17.89 2.04 -14.55
CA ALA A 48 16.47 2.38 -14.67
C ALA A 48 15.62 1.65 -13.63
N SER A 49 15.82 0.34 -13.45
CA SER A 49 15.09 -0.43 -12.44
C SER A 49 15.39 0.04 -11.02
N ALA A 50 16.65 0.35 -10.69
CA ALA A 50 17.01 0.94 -9.39
C ALA A 50 16.33 2.31 -9.18
N PHE A 51 16.26 3.15 -10.22
CA PHE A 51 15.57 4.44 -10.17
C PHE A 51 14.06 4.28 -9.93
N PHE A 52 13.40 3.33 -10.63
CA PHE A 52 11.98 3.04 -10.43
C PHE A 52 11.70 2.46 -9.03
N ILE A 53 12.54 1.56 -8.53
CA ILE A 53 12.42 1.02 -7.16
C ILE A 53 12.57 2.15 -6.13
N HIS A 54 13.52 3.08 -6.34
CA HIS A 54 13.73 4.21 -5.45
C HIS A 54 12.54 5.20 -5.46
N GLN A 55 12.00 5.50 -6.65
CA GLN A 55 10.78 6.32 -6.78
C GLN A 55 9.57 5.66 -6.13
N VAL A 56 9.38 4.35 -6.32
CA VAL A 56 8.29 3.60 -5.66
C VAL A 56 8.48 3.55 -4.15
N LYS A 57 9.73 3.43 -3.64
CA LYS A 57 10.01 3.55 -2.21
C LYS A 57 9.72 4.95 -1.67
N GLN A 58 10.05 6.01 -2.41
CA GLN A 58 9.77 7.38 -1.98
C GLN A 58 8.27 7.69 -2.01
N GLN A 59 7.54 7.25 -3.04
CA GLN A 59 6.08 7.40 -3.09
C GLN A 59 5.36 6.49 -2.08
N GLY A 60 5.87 5.27 -1.82
CA GLY A 60 5.34 4.34 -0.84
C GLY A 60 5.58 4.78 0.61
N SER A 61 6.72 5.41 0.90
CA SER A 61 7.03 5.95 2.23
C SER A 61 6.36 7.28 2.53
N GLN A 62 6.04 8.11 1.52
CA GLN A 62 5.36 9.39 1.76
C GLN A 62 3.83 9.33 1.68
N LYS A 63 3.21 8.36 0.99
CA LYS A 63 1.74 8.25 0.99
C LYS A 63 1.12 7.59 2.22
N ASN A 64 1.93 6.97 3.09
CA ASN A 64 1.45 6.27 4.30
C ASN A 64 1.92 6.87 5.62
N GLN A 65 2.58 8.03 5.60
CA GLN A 65 2.67 8.86 6.80
C GLN A 65 1.43 9.75 6.87
N SER A 66 0.27 9.11 7.04
CA SER A 66 -0.83 9.73 7.78
C SER A 66 -0.24 10.17 9.11
N GLN A 67 0.06 11.45 9.23
CA GLN A 67 0.59 12.09 10.42
C GLN A 67 -0.39 11.76 11.55
N TYR A 68 -0.05 10.72 12.32
CA TYR A 68 -0.82 10.31 13.48
C TYR A 68 -0.72 11.47 14.45
N VAL A 69 -1.83 12.20 14.60
CA VAL A 69 -1.98 13.16 15.68
C VAL A 69 -2.28 12.32 16.92
N PRO A 70 -1.33 12.20 17.88
CA PRO A 70 -1.61 11.52 19.12
C PRO A 70 -2.81 12.19 19.81
N PRO A 71 -3.67 11.45 20.52
CA PRO A 71 -4.91 11.96 21.13
C PRO A 71 -4.71 13.01 22.25
N ALA A 72 -3.53 13.62 22.36
CA ALA A 72 -3.20 14.63 23.37
C ALA A 72 -3.42 16.08 22.92
N GLN A 73 -3.91 16.34 21.70
CA GLN A 73 -4.19 17.71 21.23
C GLN A 73 -5.47 17.84 20.40
N LEU A 74 -6.50 17.04 20.68
CA LEU A 74 -7.87 17.52 20.43
C LEU A 74 -8.18 18.52 21.54
N ALA A 75 -7.66 19.74 21.39
CA ALA A 75 -8.01 20.85 22.24
C ALA A 75 -9.55 20.96 22.26
N PHE A 76 -10.13 21.08 23.46
CA PHE A 76 -11.54 21.38 23.69
C PHE A 76 -11.88 22.80 23.17
N GLY A 77 -11.80 22.99 21.86
CA GLY A 77 -12.07 24.23 21.15
C GLY A 77 -12.73 23.90 19.82
N SER A 78 -14.05 24.08 19.77
CA SER A 78 -14.94 23.86 18.62
C SER A 78 -14.66 22.57 17.84
N TYR A 79 -14.84 21.42 18.49
CA TYR A 79 -15.05 20.17 17.76
C TYR A 79 -16.41 20.31 17.05
N ASP A 80 -16.37 20.55 15.74
CA ASP A 80 -17.57 20.62 14.92
C ASP A 80 -18.05 19.19 14.68
N ASP A 81 -19.07 18.77 15.44
CA ASP A 81 -19.61 17.42 15.40
C ASP A 81 -20.36 17.10 14.08
N GLU A 82 -20.66 18.11 13.25
CA GLU A 82 -21.51 17.96 12.06
C GLU A 82 -21.03 16.85 11.09
N PRO A 83 -19.74 16.72 10.76
CA PRO A 83 -19.25 15.65 9.89
C PRO A 83 -19.38 14.25 10.52
N HIS A 84 -19.17 14.15 11.84
CA HIS A 84 -19.25 12.89 12.58
C HIS A 84 -20.70 12.44 12.72
N PHE A 85 -21.63 13.36 12.98
CA PHE A 85 -23.07 13.09 12.93
C PHE A 85 -23.54 12.67 11.55
N LYS A 86 -23.04 13.32 10.49
CA LYS A 86 -23.35 12.90 9.10
C LYS A 86 -22.87 11.49 8.82
N LEU A 87 -21.65 11.12 9.22
CA LEU A 87 -21.18 9.74 9.03
C LEU A 87 -22.02 8.74 9.83
N ALA A 88 -22.39 9.06 11.07
CA ALA A 88 -23.24 8.21 11.89
C ALA A 88 -24.63 8.00 11.24
N ALA A 89 -25.26 9.08 10.76
CA ALA A 89 -26.51 9.02 10.02
C ALA A 89 -26.37 8.23 8.70
N ASP A 90 -25.26 8.40 7.98
CA ASP A 90 -24.95 7.64 6.77
C ASP A 90 -24.84 6.14 7.06
N LEU A 91 -24.24 5.75 8.19
CA LEU A 91 -24.14 4.35 8.60
C LEU A 91 -25.51 3.74 8.88
N MET A 92 -26.38 4.47 9.59
CA MET A 92 -27.76 4.02 9.85
C MET A 92 -28.58 3.91 8.57
N THR A 93 -28.39 4.83 7.63
CA THR A 93 -29.13 4.85 6.35
C THR A 93 -28.64 3.76 5.40
N ARG A 94 -27.33 3.53 5.36
CA ARG A 94 -26.70 2.56 4.46
C ARG A 94 -26.84 1.12 4.95
N TYR A 95 -26.85 0.92 6.27
CA TYR A 95 -26.89 -0.41 6.88
C TYR A 95 -28.13 -0.55 7.77
N GLN A 96 -29.16 -1.20 7.24
CA GLN A 96 -30.42 -1.45 7.97
C GLN A 96 -30.25 -2.23 9.29
N GLN A 97 -29.12 -2.90 9.46
CA GLN A 97 -28.73 -3.64 10.66
C GLN A 97 -28.20 -2.73 11.78
N VAL A 98 -28.03 -1.42 11.53
CA VAL A 98 -27.60 -0.44 12.53
C VAL A 98 -28.84 0.26 13.07
N LEU A 99 -29.15 0.01 14.34
CA LEU A 99 -30.27 0.64 15.05
C LEU A 99 -29.93 2.06 15.48
N ASP A 100 -28.67 2.27 15.86
CA ASP A 100 -28.14 3.56 16.26
C ASP A 100 -26.63 3.62 15.98
N ALA A 101 -26.13 4.79 15.66
CA ALA A 101 -24.71 5.05 15.52
C ALA A 101 -24.42 6.45 16.04
N HIS A 102 -23.33 6.59 16.79
CA HIS A 102 -22.90 7.89 17.30
C HIS A 102 -21.43 7.87 17.71
N TYR A 103 -20.87 9.04 17.91
CA TYR A 103 -19.51 9.19 18.45
C TYR A 103 -19.58 9.44 19.96
N GLY A 104 -18.75 8.75 20.73
CA GLY A 104 -18.66 8.90 22.18
C GLY A 104 -17.22 8.67 22.66
N GLU A 105 -16.70 9.56 23.51
CA GLU A 105 -15.36 9.44 24.11
C GLU A 105 -14.23 9.14 23.10
N GLY A 106 -14.30 9.72 21.88
CA GLY A 106 -13.33 9.48 20.81
C GLY A 106 -13.46 8.13 20.09
N LYS A 107 -14.57 7.43 20.30
CA LYS A 107 -14.91 6.14 19.68
C LYS A 107 -16.14 6.29 18.80
N LEU A 108 -16.27 5.39 17.83
CA LEU A 108 -17.49 5.22 17.06
C LEU A 108 -18.29 4.07 17.67
N ILE A 109 -19.48 4.35 18.15
CA ILE A 109 -20.38 3.38 18.78
C ILE A 109 -21.45 2.98 17.77
N LEU A 110 -21.64 1.68 17.60
CA LEU A 110 -22.68 1.11 16.76
C LEU A 110 -23.59 0.24 17.62
N VAL A 111 -24.89 0.44 17.53
CA VAL A 111 -25.89 -0.41 18.17
C VAL A 111 -26.59 -1.23 17.10
N VAL A 112 -26.58 -2.54 17.26
CA VAL A 112 -27.17 -3.51 16.32
C VAL A 112 -28.21 -4.39 17.03
N PRO A 113 -29.12 -5.05 16.29
CA PRO A 113 -30.04 -6.04 16.85
C PRO A 113 -29.30 -7.20 17.54
N GLY A 114 -29.87 -7.70 18.63
CA GLY A 114 -29.29 -8.80 19.41
C GLY A 114 -29.26 -10.16 18.69
N ASP A 115 -29.96 -10.32 17.57
CA ASP A 115 -29.99 -11.52 16.73
C ASP A 115 -28.94 -11.50 15.59
N LEU A 116 -28.15 -10.43 15.49
CA LEU A 116 -27.12 -10.31 14.46
C LEU A 116 -25.97 -11.31 14.69
N SER A 117 -25.55 -12.03 13.64
CA SER A 117 -24.44 -12.99 13.72
C SER A 117 -23.08 -12.31 13.93
N ALA A 118 -22.12 -13.06 14.48
CA ALA A 118 -20.75 -12.58 14.70
C ALA A 118 -20.08 -12.10 13.39
N ASP A 119 -20.24 -12.84 12.29
CA ASP A 119 -19.67 -12.48 10.98
C ASP A 119 -20.26 -11.15 10.45
N ASN A 120 -21.56 -10.93 10.64
CA ASN A 120 -22.20 -9.68 10.25
C ASN A 120 -21.71 -8.51 11.10
N ILE A 121 -21.53 -8.72 12.40
CA ILE A 121 -20.95 -7.73 13.31
C ILE A 121 -19.52 -7.39 12.89
N GLU A 122 -18.70 -8.40 12.60
CA GLU A 122 -17.32 -8.22 12.14
C GLU A 122 -17.29 -7.38 10.86
N HIS A 123 -18.02 -7.82 9.84
CA HIS A 123 -18.10 -7.14 8.56
C HIS A 123 -18.56 -5.68 8.72
N LEU A 124 -19.63 -5.44 9.49
CA LEU A 124 -20.17 -4.10 9.73
C LEU A 124 -19.18 -3.20 10.47
N SER A 125 -18.53 -3.72 11.51
CA SER A 125 -17.55 -2.96 12.30
C SER A 125 -16.32 -2.58 11.48
N LEU A 126 -15.85 -3.48 10.60
CA LEU A 126 -14.72 -3.22 9.70
C LEU A 126 -15.09 -2.16 8.66
N GLN A 127 -16.28 -2.25 8.06
CA GLN A 127 -16.73 -1.26 7.10
C GLN A 127 -16.89 0.12 7.73
N ALA A 128 -17.44 0.20 8.94
CA ALA A 128 -17.56 1.47 9.67
C ALA A 128 -16.17 2.07 9.98
N ALA A 129 -15.22 1.26 10.42
CA ALA A 129 -13.85 1.70 10.69
C ALA A 129 -13.14 2.20 9.42
N GLN A 130 -13.31 1.49 8.30
CA GLN A 130 -12.77 1.87 7.00
C GLN A 130 -13.40 3.16 6.47
N LEU A 131 -14.72 3.33 6.60
CA LEU A 131 -15.42 4.54 6.19
C LEU A 131 -14.96 5.76 7.00
N ASN A 132 -14.78 5.60 8.32
CA ASN A 132 -14.21 6.65 9.16
C ASN A 132 -12.79 7.01 8.68
N LEU A 133 -11.92 6.01 8.49
CA LEU A 133 -10.56 6.24 7.99
C LEU A 133 -10.56 6.91 6.62
N ALA A 134 -11.47 6.53 5.71
CA ALA A 134 -11.56 7.12 4.39
C ALA A 134 -11.94 8.61 4.44
N ARG A 135 -12.89 8.97 5.31
CA ARG A 135 -13.48 10.32 5.42
C ARG A 135 -12.63 11.26 6.27
N PHE A 136 -12.15 10.80 7.42
CA PHE A 136 -11.47 11.63 8.42
C PHE A 136 -9.98 11.38 8.53
N LYS A 137 -9.45 10.37 7.83
CA LYS A 137 -8.04 9.93 7.92
C LYS A 137 -7.60 9.55 9.34
N ASN A 138 -8.57 9.30 10.23
CA ASN A 138 -8.36 8.94 11.62
C ASN A 138 -8.57 7.44 11.85
N ARG A 139 -7.72 6.87 12.69
CA ARG A 139 -7.83 5.49 13.17
C ARG A 139 -8.70 5.50 14.42
N VAL A 140 -9.96 5.08 14.28
CA VAL A 140 -10.93 5.03 15.38
C VAL A 140 -11.00 3.65 16.00
N VAL A 141 -11.40 3.58 17.27
CA VAL A 141 -11.93 2.35 17.86
C VAL A 141 -13.43 2.31 17.61
N VAL A 142 -13.89 1.22 16.98
CA VAL A 142 -15.33 0.97 16.81
C VAL A 142 -15.79 0.00 17.87
N GLU A 143 -16.80 0.39 18.65
CA GLU A 143 -17.44 -0.48 19.62
C GLU A 143 -18.82 -0.86 19.12
N VAL A 144 -19.11 -2.16 19.07
CA VAL A 144 -20.41 -2.66 18.64
C VAL A 144 -21.16 -3.22 19.83
N TYR A 145 -22.34 -2.66 20.07
CA TYR A 145 -23.28 -3.07 21.10
C TYR A 145 -24.45 -3.82 20.47
N GLN A 146 -24.85 -4.92 21.08
CA GLN A 146 -26.09 -5.62 20.75
C GLN A 146 -27.20 -5.15 21.69
N ARG A 147 -28.31 -4.69 21.13
CA ARG A 147 -29.52 -4.36 21.87
C ARG A 147 -30.41 -5.58 22.03
N SER A 148 -30.65 -5.98 23.27
CA SER A 148 -31.61 -7.05 23.57
C SER A 148 -33.02 -6.63 23.18
N ALA A 149 -33.73 -7.49 22.43
CA ALA A 149 -35.13 -7.25 22.08
C ALA A 149 -36.04 -7.20 23.32
N VAL A 150 -35.70 -8.01 24.34
CA VAL A 150 -36.51 -8.22 25.56
C VAL A 150 -36.24 -7.15 26.61
N THR A 151 -34.97 -6.94 26.96
CA THR A 151 -34.58 -6.05 28.08
C THR A 151 -34.27 -4.63 27.62
N LYS A 152 -34.17 -4.39 26.31
CA LYS A 152 -33.72 -3.11 25.70
C LYS A 152 -32.35 -2.63 26.21
N SER A 153 -31.60 -3.50 26.88
CA SER A 153 -30.24 -3.23 27.35
C SER A 153 -29.25 -3.44 26.22
N ASP A 154 -28.27 -2.53 26.15
CA ASP A 154 -27.17 -2.60 25.20
C ASP A 154 -25.97 -3.30 25.84
N ARG A 155 -25.40 -4.28 25.12
CA ARG A 155 -24.25 -5.05 25.58
C ARG A 155 -23.12 -4.94 24.57
N LEU A 156 -21.93 -4.58 25.01
CA LEU A 156 -20.75 -4.59 24.16
C LEU A 156 -20.40 -6.02 23.73
N VAL A 157 -20.28 -6.25 22.42
CA VAL A 157 -20.02 -7.58 21.85
C VAL A 157 -18.83 -7.64 20.91
N ALA A 158 -18.40 -6.50 20.35
CA ALA A 158 -17.19 -6.46 19.54
C ALA A 158 -16.48 -5.12 19.69
N VAL A 159 -15.15 -5.17 19.63
CA VAL A 159 -14.29 -4.00 19.59
C VAL A 159 -13.35 -4.13 18.40
N THR A 160 -13.38 -3.13 17.53
CA THR A 160 -12.57 -3.08 16.30
C THR A 160 -11.55 -1.97 16.42
N LYS A 161 -10.28 -2.33 16.25
CA LYS A 161 -9.14 -1.42 16.45
C LYS A 161 -8.08 -1.61 15.37
N TRP A 162 -7.38 -0.53 15.06
CA TRP A 162 -6.25 -0.58 14.12
C TRP A 162 -5.08 -1.34 14.72
N VAL A 163 -4.46 -2.21 13.93
CA VAL A 163 -3.25 -2.96 14.30
C VAL A 163 -2.14 -2.57 13.34
N GLU A 164 -1.09 -1.93 13.88
CA GLU A 164 -0.01 -1.36 13.07
C GLU A 164 0.76 -2.45 12.30
N ASP A 165 1.10 -3.55 12.95
CA ASP A 165 1.86 -4.66 12.37
C ASP A 165 1.18 -5.30 11.16
N ARG A 166 -0.16 -5.23 11.08
CA ARG A 166 -0.96 -5.84 10.01
C ARG A 166 -1.48 -4.82 9.01
N HIS A 167 -1.23 -3.52 9.24
CA HIS A 167 -1.80 -2.42 8.47
C HIS A 167 -3.30 -2.57 8.20
N GLY A 168 -4.07 -2.91 9.24
CA GLY A 168 -5.51 -3.16 9.10
C GLY A 168 -6.26 -3.12 10.42
N PHE A 169 -7.58 -3.13 10.34
CA PHE A 169 -8.44 -3.24 11.50
C PHE A 169 -8.59 -4.71 11.92
N MET A 170 -8.56 -4.95 13.23
CA MET A 170 -8.81 -6.26 13.84
C MET A 170 -10.05 -6.15 14.72
N VAL A 171 -10.96 -7.12 14.56
CA VAL A 171 -12.16 -7.25 15.38
C VAL A 171 -11.90 -8.23 16.51
N LYS A 172 -12.21 -7.83 17.75
CA LYS A 172 -12.20 -8.70 18.91
C LYS A 172 -13.63 -8.88 19.41
N HIS A 173 -14.18 -10.07 19.26
CA HIS A 173 -15.47 -10.42 19.85
C HIS A 173 -15.32 -10.63 21.36
N LEU A 174 -16.21 -10.00 22.13
CA LEU A 174 -16.36 -10.23 23.56
C LEU A 174 -17.43 -11.31 23.73
N ARG A 175 -17.04 -12.45 24.29
CA ARG A 175 -18.00 -13.55 24.51
C ARG A 175 -19.09 -13.08 25.47
N PRO A 176 -20.33 -13.59 25.31
CA PRO A 176 -21.28 -13.47 26.38
C PRO A 176 -20.75 -14.25 27.59
N ASP A 177 -20.41 -13.55 28.67
CA ASP A 177 -20.32 -14.14 30.01
C ASP A 177 -21.56 -15.03 30.20
N LYS A 178 -21.29 -16.31 30.43
CA LYS A 178 -22.30 -17.35 30.67
C LYS A 178 -22.96 -17.16 32.02
#